data_AF-A0A3A0CR85-F1
#
_entry.id   AF-A0A3A0CR85-F1
#
_cell.length_a   1.000
_cell.length_b   1.000
_cell.length_c   1.000
_cell.angle_alpha   90.00
_cell.angle_beta   90.00
_cell.angle_gamma   90.00
#
_symmetry.space_group_name_H-M   'P 1'
#
loop_
_entity.id
_entity.type
_entity.pdbx_description
1 polymer ?
#
loop_
_entity_poly.entity_id
_entity_poly.type
_entity_poly.pdbx_seq_one_letter_code
_entity_poly.pdbx_strand_id
1 'polypeptide(L)'
;MTDPDVHRDRLEDLEFKHGRTKGRLVGAMDILSDVQITIGTHAAYCKQPRNPDRPTRDIEEAIRLIDRAKQLVAELITDFDRPRQQ
;
A
#
# COMPACT_ATOMS: atom_id res chain seq x y z
N MET A 1 -1.21 -7.36 12.86
CA MET A 1 -0.43 -6.30 13.52
C MET A 1 1.03 -6.66 13.28
N THR A 2 1.58 -6.14 12.19
CA THR A 2 2.88 -6.57 11.67
C THR A 2 4.00 -6.00 12.54
N ASP A 3 4.95 -6.84 12.92
CA ASP A 3 6.13 -6.46 13.69
C ASP A 3 6.97 -5.44 12.88
N PRO A 4 7.34 -4.28 13.43
CA PRO A 4 8.20 -3.29 12.76
C PRO A 4 9.52 -3.87 12.26
N ASP A 5 10.06 -4.90 12.92
CA ASP A 5 11.31 -5.53 12.51
C ASP A 5 11.13 -6.43 11.28
N VAL A 6 9.94 -7.01 11.07
CA VAL A 6 9.61 -7.73 9.82
C VAL A 6 9.61 -6.81 8.60
N HIS A 7 9.16 -5.55 8.76
CA HIS A 7 9.22 -4.57 7.69
C HIS A 7 10.65 -4.12 7.38
N ARG A 8 11.53 -4.11 8.38
CA ARG A 8 12.95 -3.74 8.22
C ARG A 8 13.69 -4.80 7.39
N ASP A 9 13.61 -6.07 7.79
CA ASP A 9 14.30 -7.17 7.11
C ASP A 9 13.81 -7.31 5.66
N ARG A 10 12.49 -7.18 5.46
CA ARG A 10 11.89 -7.20 4.13
C ARG A 10 12.32 -6.01 3.28
N LEU A 11 12.44 -4.82 3.87
CA LEU A 11 12.96 -3.65 3.16
C LEU A 11 14.42 -3.85 2.74
N GLU A 12 15.27 -4.42 3.61
CA GLU A 12 16.67 -4.72 3.27
C GLU A 12 16.77 -5.70 2.09
N ASP A 13 15.98 -6.77 2.10
CA ASP A 13 15.90 -7.72 0.98
C ASP A 13 15.42 -7.05 -0.33
N LEU A 14 14.41 -6.18 -0.25
CA LEU A 14 13.91 -5.43 -1.40
C LEU A 14 14.94 -4.42 -1.94
N GLU A 15 15.65 -3.71 -1.07
CA GLU A 15 16.73 -2.79 -1.44
C GLU A 15 17.90 -3.55 -2.09
N PHE A 16 18.22 -4.76 -1.61
CA PHE A 16 19.23 -5.62 -2.22
C PHE A 16 18.82 -6.09 -3.62
N LYS A 17 17.56 -6.54 -3.80
CA LYS A 17 17.05 -7.09 -5.07
C LYS A 17 16.82 -6.03 -6.16
N HIS A 18 16.37 -4.84 -5.77
CA HIS A 18 15.91 -3.82 -6.72
C HIS A 18 16.80 -2.56 -6.74
N GLY A 19 17.82 -2.50 -5.88
CA GLY A 19 18.54 -1.28 -5.59
C GLY A 19 17.75 -0.37 -4.64
N ARG A 20 18.47 0.51 -3.93
CA ARG A 20 17.94 1.30 -2.81
C ARG A 20 16.63 2.05 -3.14
N THR A 21 16.59 2.79 -4.25
CA THR A 21 15.43 3.65 -4.58
C THR A 21 14.21 2.82 -4.97
N LYS A 22 14.36 1.88 -5.91
CA LYS A 22 13.25 1.02 -6.35
C LYS A 22 12.79 0.10 -5.21
N GLY A 23 13.72 -0.46 -4.44
CA GLY A 23 13.43 -1.29 -3.28
C GLY A 23 12.55 -0.58 -2.24
N ARG A 24 12.82 0.71 -1.96
CA ARG A 24 11.96 1.54 -1.09
C ARG A 24 10.57 1.76 -1.63
N LEU A 25 10.40 1.95 -2.94
CA LEU A 25 9.08 2.09 -3.55
C LEU A 25 8.29 0.78 -3.47
N VAL A 26 8.95 -0.36 -3.71
CA VAL A 26 8.32 -1.68 -3.54
C VAL A 26 7.96 -1.93 -2.06
N GLY A 27 8.83 -1.55 -1.13
CA GLY A 27 8.52 -1.62 0.31
C GLY A 27 7.35 -0.71 0.72
N ALA A 28 7.28 0.50 0.17
CA ALA A 28 6.14 1.40 0.39
C ALA A 28 4.83 0.82 -0.15
N MET A 29 4.87 0.17 -1.32
CA MET A 29 3.71 -0.56 -1.88
C MET A 29 3.24 -1.68 -0.95
N ASP A 30 4.17 -2.42 -0.35
CA ASP A 30 3.88 -3.50 0.61
C ASP A 30 3.18 -2.94 1.86
N ILE A 31 3.73 -1.87 2.45
CA ILE A 31 3.13 -1.18 3.60
C ILE A 31 1.73 -0.67 3.28
N LEU A 32 1.54 -0.01 2.13
CA LEU A 32 0.21 0.47 1.70
C LEU A 32 -0.79 -0.68 1.53
N SER A 33 -0.33 -1.85 1.08
CA SER A 33 -1.16 -3.04 0.95
C SER A 33 -1.57 -3.59 2.32
N ASP A 34 -0.67 -3.62 3.29
CA ASP A 34 -0.98 -4.01 4.68
C ASP A 34 -1.97 -3.05 5.36
N VAL A 35 -1.83 -1.74 5.12
CA VAL A 35 -2.80 -0.74 5.58
C VAL A 35 -4.16 -1.00 4.95
N GLN A 36 -4.22 -1.26 3.64
CA GLN A 36 -5.47 -1.54 2.94
C GLN A 36 -6.16 -2.80 3.47
N ILE A 37 -5.41 -3.87 3.76
CA ILE A 37 -5.93 -5.09 4.40
C ILE A 37 -6.52 -4.76 5.77
N THR A 38 -5.76 -4.03 6.60
CA THR A 38 -6.17 -3.68 7.97
C THR A 38 -7.45 -2.84 7.97
N ILE A 39 -7.54 -1.85 7.09
CA ILE A 39 -8.74 -1.02 6.94
C ILE A 39 -9.91 -1.83 6.38
N GLY A 40 -9.66 -2.73 5.42
CA GLY A 40 -10.68 -3.65 4.90
C GLY A 40 -11.29 -4.54 5.99
N THR A 41 -10.47 -5.05 6.91
CA THR A 41 -10.98 -5.77 8.09
C THR A 41 -11.82 -4.86 8.99
N HIS A 42 -11.38 -3.63 9.26
CA HIS A 42 -12.16 -2.69 10.06
C HIS A 42 -13.49 -2.31 9.39
N ALA A 43 -13.50 -2.18 8.06
CA ALA A 43 -14.68 -1.92 7.22
C ALA A 43 -15.75 -3.02 7.30
N ALA A 44 -15.40 -4.23 7.72
CA ALA A 44 -16.37 -5.30 7.97
C ALA A 44 -17.24 -5.01 9.21
N TYR A 45 -16.71 -4.29 10.19
CA TYR A 45 -17.38 -3.99 11.46
C TYR A 45 -17.95 -2.57 11.50
N CYS A 46 -17.25 -1.61 10.90
CA CYS A 46 -17.65 -0.22 10.91
C CYS A 46 -18.52 0.10 9.68
N LYS A 47 -19.85 -0.02 9.87
CA LYS A 47 -20.87 0.13 8.82
C LYS A 47 -21.69 1.41 8.97
N GLN A 48 -22.28 1.87 7.88
CA GLN A 48 -23.20 3.00 7.92
C GLN A 48 -24.49 2.63 8.67
N PRO A 49 -25.02 3.48 9.57
CA PRO A 49 -26.28 3.20 10.28
C PRO A 49 -27.49 2.99 9.36
N ARG A 50 -27.48 3.65 8.19
CA ARG A 50 -28.57 3.61 7.20
C ARG A 50 -28.36 2.60 6.08
N ASN A 51 -27.16 2.04 5.95
CA ASN A 51 -26.82 1.06 4.92
C ASN A 51 -25.72 0.12 5.44
N PRO A 52 -26.11 -0.99 6.12
CA PRO A 52 -25.16 -1.93 6.72
C PRO A 52 -24.23 -2.64 5.73
N ASP A 53 -24.57 -2.66 4.44
CA ASP A 53 -23.74 -3.27 3.40
C ASP A 53 -22.51 -2.41 3.06
N ARG A 54 -22.52 -1.13 3.46
CA ARG A 54 -21.46 -0.18 3.15
C ARG A 54 -20.65 0.21 4.39
N PRO A 55 -19.32 0.31 4.29
CA PRO A 55 -18.51 0.91 5.34
C PRO A 55 -18.87 2.38 5.54
N THR A 56 -18.50 2.93 6.70
CA THR A 56 -18.63 4.37 6.93
C THR A 56 -17.88 5.18 5.88
N ARG A 57 -18.35 6.41 5.61
CA ARG A 57 -17.87 7.23 4.49
C ARG A 57 -16.38 7.56 4.58
N ASP A 58 -15.87 7.76 5.78
CA ASP A 58 -14.46 7.97 6.09
C ASP A 58 -13.60 6.74 5.77
N ILE A 59 -14.10 5.53 6.07
CA ILE A 59 -13.43 4.28 5.70
C ILE A 59 -13.43 4.09 4.17
N GLU A 60 -14.56 4.35 3.52
CA GLU A 60 -14.63 4.33 2.05
C GLU A 60 -13.63 5.31 1.44
N GLU A 61 -13.52 6.51 2.00
CA GLU A 61 -12.55 7.52 1.55
C GLU A 61 -11.10 7.06 1.75
N ALA A 62 -10.78 6.53 2.93
CA ALA A 62 -9.44 6.03 3.23
C ALA A 62 -9.02 4.94 2.24
N ILE A 63 -9.91 3.99 1.94
CA ILE A 63 -9.67 2.93 0.94
C ILE A 63 -9.38 3.54 -0.43
N ARG A 64 -10.17 4.54 -0.88
CA ARG A 64 -9.95 5.21 -2.18
C ARG A 64 -8.62 5.96 -2.23
N LEU A 65 -8.26 6.68 -1.17
CA LEU A 65 -7.01 7.43 -1.10
C LEU A 65 -5.79 6.50 -1.09
N ILE A 66 -5.87 5.39 -0.37
CA ILE A 66 -4.80 4.36 -0.35
C ILE A 66 -4.66 3.73 -1.74
N ASP A 67 -5.77 3.38 -2.39
CA ASP A 67 -5.72 2.83 -3.75
C ASP A 67 -5.05 3.82 -4.72
N ARG A 68 -5.40 5.11 -4.64
CA ARG A 68 -4.76 6.15 -5.44
C ARG A 68 -3.26 6.29 -5.13
N ALA A 69 -2.87 6.23 -3.86
CA ALA A 69 -1.46 6.26 -3.48
C ALA A 69 -0.69 5.07 -4.06
N LYS A 70 -1.27 3.86 -4.02
CA LYS A 70 -0.69 2.66 -4.63
C LYS A 70 -0.52 2.81 -6.13
N GLN A 71 -1.52 3.35 -6.84
CA GLN A 71 -1.41 3.60 -8.28
C GLN A 71 -0.20 4.48 -8.61
N LEU A 72 0.00 5.59 -7.88
CA LEU A 72 1.15 6.47 -8.08
C LEU A 72 2.49 5.76 -7.81
N VAL A 73 2.55 4.93 -6.77
CA VAL A 73 3.76 4.15 -6.47
C VAL A 73 4.01 3.09 -7.56
N ALA A 74 2.98 2.42 -8.07
CA ALA A 74 3.09 1.45 -9.16
C ALA A 74 3.57 2.10 -10.46
N GLU A 75 3.08 3.30 -10.79
CA GLU A 75 3.54 4.10 -11.91
C GLU A 75 5.05 4.37 -11.79
N LEU A 76 5.52 4.85 -10.64
CA LEU A 76 6.94 5.08 -10.40
C LEU A 76 7.78 3.80 -10.51
N ILE A 77 7.32 2.68 -9.91
CA ILE A 77 8.02 1.39 -10.02
C ILE A 77 8.17 0.97 -11.49
N THR A 78 7.10 1.15 -12.27
CA THR A 78 7.08 0.84 -13.72
C THR A 78 8.07 1.71 -14.49
N ASP A 79 8.20 2.99 -14.13
CA ASP A 79 9.17 3.90 -14.75
C ASP A 79 10.62 3.47 -14.51
N PHE A 80 10.93 2.85 -13.35
CA PHE A 80 12.25 2.28 -13.10
C PHE A 80 12.58 1.07 -13.99
N ASP A 81 11.57 0.38 -14.51
CA ASP A 81 11.74 -0.78 -15.40
C ASP A 81 11.82 -0.40 -16.88
N ARG A 82 11.52 0.86 -17.22
CA ARG A 82 11.65 1.34 -18.59
C ARG A 82 13.13 1.56 -18.91
N PRO A 83 13.63 1.07 -20.06
CA PRO A 83 14.98 1.41 -20.49
C PRO A 83 15.06 2.93 -20.63
N ARG A 84 16.08 3.54 -19.99
CA ARG A 84 16.34 4.97 -20.11
C ARG A 84 16.51 5.31 -21.58
N GLN A 85 15.51 5.94 -22.18
CA GLN A 85 15.66 6.62 -23.46
C GLN A 85 16.58 7.81 -23.19
N GLN A 86 17.85 7.66 -23.56
CA GLN A 86 18.87 8.72 -23.57
C GLN A 86 18.60 9.68 -24.73
#